data_AF-F2UBH7-F1
#
_entry.id   AF-F2UBH7-F1
#
_cell.length_a   1.000
_cell.length_b   1.000
_cell.length_c   1.000
_cell.angle_alpha   90.00
_cell.angle_beta   90.00
_cell.angle_gamma   90.00
#
_symmetry.space_group_name_H-M   'P 1'
#
loop_
_entity.id
_entity.type
_entity.pdbx_description
1 polymer ?
#
loop_
_entity_poly.entity_id
_entity_poly.type
_entity_poly.pdbx_seq_one_letter_code
_entity_poly.pdbx_strand_id
1 'polypeptide(L)'
;MTDKVEDVGAAVEQQLKVEERPVDATVANKVADASEKKPKKEGKKKKKNQFLLKTPKGTRDYGPEKMYIRNKVFDTIVSVFKKHGAVSIETPVMELKDILTGKYGEDSKLIYDLADQGGEELALRYDLTVPFARFVAQNGIKHIKRYHIARVYRRDNPKMESGRYREFYQCVSSSSSCCRCEWQTRPFERSRVQDGQIPVNQHGNVELFHPAMLPIGAVHMADRPGIAKVARQLGVEYADAVVGFEFSSGRTVPKKNGIVVAEHAAPLLEEAWVATQQHKLQQQVEARQQRIVSLWERLVRRALIKADLDAREELAKRAASGWDGDGSTVHFSRFASQSEDQGNLSYSYNKRPNQHFFTFFIF
;
A
#
# COMPACT_ATOMS: atom_id res chain seq x y z
N MET A 1 -12.09 48.26 -12.22
CA MET A 1 -12.84 47.98 -10.96
C MET A 1 -12.57 46.55 -10.54
N THR A 2 -11.30 46.22 -10.33
CA THR A 2 -10.82 44.87 -9.96
C THR A 2 -9.64 44.94 -9.00
N ASP A 3 -9.44 46.08 -8.31
CA ASP A 3 -8.29 46.31 -7.41
C ASP A 3 -8.72 46.58 -5.95
N LYS A 4 -9.89 46.08 -5.53
CA LYS A 4 -10.41 46.27 -4.16
C LYS A 4 -10.94 44.99 -3.49
N VAL A 5 -10.51 43.82 -3.94
CA VAL A 5 -10.93 42.53 -3.34
C VAL A 5 -9.74 41.74 -2.76
N GLU A 6 -8.50 42.11 -3.08
CA GLU A 6 -7.30 41.44 -2.52
C GLU A 6 -6.85 42.01 -1.17
N ASP A 7 -7.32 43.20 -0.77
CA ASP A 7 -6.83 43.91 0.42
C ASP A 7 -7.56 43.55 1.73
N VAL A 8 -8.59 42.70 1.68
CA VAL A 8 -9.32 42.24 2.88
C VAL A 8 -8.78 40.89 3.38
N GLY A 9 -8.07 40.14 2.53
CA GLY A 9 -7.48 38.84 2.89
C GLY A 9 -6.19 38.97 3.72
N ALA A 10 -5.39 40.01 3.49
CA ALA A 10 -4.12 40.22 4.19
C ALA A 10 -4.27 40.75 5.64
N ALA A 11 -5.42 41.33 5.98
CA ALA A 11 -5.69 41.91 7.30
C ALA A 11 -6.15 40.88 8.35
N VAL A 12 -6.59 39.68 7.93
CA VAL A 12 -7.09 38.63 8.85
C VAL A 12 -5.97 37.66 9.27
N GLU A 13 -4.91 37.51 8.48
CA GLU A 13 -3.75 36.68 8.84
C GLU A 13 -2.76 37.34 9.82
N GLN A 14 -2.92 38.64 10.12
CA GLN A 14 -2.06 39.36 11.07
C GLN A 14 -2.52 39.30 12.54
N GLN A 15 -3.65 38.65 12.86
CA GLN A 15 -4.15 38.53 14.25
C GLN A 15 -3.96 37.15 14.90
N LEU A 16 -3.25 36.21 14.27
CA LEU A 16 -2.92 34.90 14.87
C LEU A 16 -1.42 34.60 14.78
N LYS A 17 -0.61 35.38 15.51
CA LYS A 17 0.75 35.00 15.90
C LYS A 17 0.85 35.05 17.42
N VAL A 18 0.63 33.89 18.04
CA VAL A 18 0.98 33.64 19.45
C VAL A 18 2.51 33.57 19.52
N GLU A 19 3.08 34.52 20.25
CA GLU A 19 4.50 34.71 20.48
C GLU A 19 4.94 33.80 21.63
N GLU A 20 5.56 32.66 21.34
CA GLU A 20 6.29 31.88 22.35
C GLU A 20 7.69 32.46 22.52
N ARG A 21 8.01 32.93 23.74
CA ARG A 21 9.38 33.28 24.15
C ARG A 21 9.84 32.41 25.32
N PRO A 22 11.14 32.02 25.35
CA PRO A 22 11.67 31.03 26.26
C PRO A 22 12.07 31.66 27.60
N VAL A 23 11.99 30.90 28.68
CA VAL A 23 12.58 31.27 29.97
C VAL A 23 13.43 30.11 30.46
N ASP A 24 14.72 30.39 30.58
CA ASP A 24 15.66 29.54 31.27
C ASP A 24 16.44 30.37 32.31
N ALA A 25 16.81 29.67 33.37
CA ALA A 25 17.76 30.01 34.42
C ALA A 25 17.36 30.98 35.57
N THR A 26 17.56 30.42 36.77
CA THR A 26 18.20 30.99 37.97
C THR A 26 17.38 31.67 39.08
N VAL A 27 17.21 30.89 40.17
CA VAL A 27 17.72 31.17 41.53
C VAL A 27 17.44 32.56 42.14
N ALA A 28 16.53 32.60 43.12
CA ALA A 28 16.65 33.34 44.40
C ALA A 28 15.34 33.17 45.22
N ASN A 29 15.27 32.27 46.19
CA ASN A 29 15.53 32.48 47.63
C ASN A 29 14.36 33.09 48.45
N LYS A 30 13.88 32.26 49.41
CA LYS A 30 13.45 32.56 50.80
C LYS A 30 12.23 33.51 50.94
N VAL A 31 11.22 33.28 51.78
CA VAL A 31 11.20 32.96 53.21
C VAL A 31 9.77 32.52 53.56
N ALA A 32 9.60 31.41 54.28
CA ALA A 32 8.51 31.23 55.23
C ALA A 32 8.90 30.10 56.21
N ASP A 33 9.58 30.53 57.28
CA ASP A 33 9.53 29.97 58.64
C ASP A 33 8.06 29.68 59.04
N ALA A 34 7.68 28.81 59.96
CA ALA A 34 8.34 27.93 60.90
C ALA A 34 7.23 27.00 61.44
N SER A 35 7.53 25.73 61.69
CA SER A 35 6.99 25.03 62.87
C SER A 35 7.82 23.78 63.16
N GLU A 36 8.64 23.94 64.20
CA GLU A 36 9.00 22.94 65.20
C GLU A 36 9.83 21.72 64.77
N LYS A 37 11.15 21.86 64.97
CA LYS A 37 12.09 20.75 65.16
C LYS A 37 12.21 20.39 66.63
N LYS A 38 12.24 19.08 66.93
CA LYS A 38 13.12 18.42 67.95
C LYS A 38 13.07 16.88 67.77
N PRO A 39 14.09 16.11 68.16
CA PRO A 39 15.47 16.10 67.70
C PRO A 39 15.86 14.76 67.00
N LYS A 40 17.04 14.76 66.36
CA LYS A 40 17.66 13.64 65.61
C LYS A 40 17.75 12.34 66.42
N LYS A 41 17.42 11.20 65.78
CA LYS A 41 18.11 9.92 66.00
C LYS A 41 18.80 9.51 64.71
N GLU A 42 20.13 9.63 64.72
CA GLU A 42 21.01 8.99 63.77
C GLU A 42 20.83 7.47 63.87
N GLY A 43 20.18 6.91 62.87
CA GLY A 43 20.18 5.47 62.62
C GLY A 43 20.56 5.25 61.18
N LYS A 44 21.85 5.00 60.92
CA LYS A 44 22.31 4.40 59.66
C LYS A 44 21.62 3.03 59.50
N LYS A 45 20.39 3.00 58.97
CA LYS A 45 19.78 1.78 58.45
C LYS A 45 20.50 1.46 57.15
N LYS A 46 21.49 0.55 57.22
CA LYS A 46 21.98 -0.17 56.05
C LYS A 46 20.75 -0.71 55.31
N LYS A 47 20.43 -0.17 54.13
CA LYS A 47 19.49 -0.82 53.21
C LYS A 47 20.04 -2.21 52.97
N LYS A 48 19.37 -3.25 53.48
CA LYS A 48 19.65 -4.63 53.07
C LYS A 48 19.41 -4.64 51.56
N ASN A 49 20.47 -4.84 50.77
CA ASN A 49 20.34 -5.10 49.34
C ASN A 49 19.48 -6.36 49.20
N GLN A 50 18.18 -6.17 48.95
CA GLN A 50 17.29 -7.27 48.63
C GLN A 50 17.70 -7.71 47.23
N PHE A 51 18.38 -8.85 47.13
CA PHE A 51 18.82 -9.41 45.86
C PHE A 51 17.60 -9.65 44.97
N LEU A 52 17.55 -8.98 43.82
CA LEU A 52 16.46 -9.13 42.87
C LEU A 52 16.66 -10.44 42.10
N LEU A 53 15.92 -11.48 42.50
CA LEU A 53 15.86 -12.76 41.79
C LEU A 53 15.09 -12.58 40.47
N LYS A 54 15.81 -12.22 39.41
CA LYS A 54 15.22 -12.03 38.08
C LYS A 54 16.21 -12.41 36.99
N THR A 55 15.72 -13.05 35.94
CA THR A 55 16.51 -13.30 34.73
C THR A 55 16.78 -12.01 33.95
N PRO A 56 17.88 -11.94 33.19
CA PRO A 56 18.14 -10.81 32.29
C PRO A 56 16.98 -10.53 31.33
N LYS A 57 16.73 -9.26 31.01
CA LYS A 57 15.62 -8.85 30.14
C LYS A 57 15.70 -9.56 28.79
N GLY A 58 14.61 -10.24 28.41
CA GLY A 58 14.53 -10.97 27.14
C GLY A 58 15.15 -12.37 27.16
N THR A 59 15.51 -12.89 28.34
CA THR A 59 15.94 -14.28 28.57
C THR A 59 14.92 -15.01 29.46
N ARG A 60 14.88 -16.33 29.38
CA ARG A 60 13.95 -17.16 30.17
C ARG A 60 14.55 -18.51 30.53
N ASP A 61 14.09 -19.06 31.63
CA ASP A 61 14.41 -20.43 32.05
C ASP A 61 13.48 -21.45 31.38
N TYR A 62 14.01 -22.64 31.17
CA TYR A 62 13.25 -23.79 30.65
C TYR A 62 13.07 -24.80 31.78
N GLY A 63 11.85 -24.90 32.32
CA GLY A 63 11.49 -25.93 33.29
C GLY A 63 11.41 -27.34 32.67
N PRO A 64 11.23 -28.39 33.50
CA PRO A 64 11.29 -29.78 33.05
C PRO A 64 10.35 -30.13 31.89
N GLU A 65 9.10 -29.66 31.93
CA GLU A 65 8.11 -29.90 30.87
C GLU A 65 8.54 -29.28 29.53
N LYS A 66 9.00 -28.03 29.56
CA LYS A 66 9.48 -27.32 28.36
C LYS A 66 10.76 -27.94 27.82
N MET A 67 11.64 -28.43 28.70
CA MET A 67 12.86 -29.14 28.34
C MET A 67 12.56 -30.46 27.63
N TYR A 68 11.58 -31.22 28.12
CA TYR A 68 11.15 -32.47 27.49
C TYR A 68 10.67 -32.24 26.05
N ILE A 69 9.78 -31.26 25.85
CA ILE A 69 9.29 -30.88 24.52
C ILE A 69 10.45 -30.45 23.62
N ARG A 70 11.35 -29.60 24.14
CA ARG A 70 12.50 -29.11 23.39
C ARG A 70 13.41 -30.24 22.92
N ASN A 71 13.74 -31.17 23.81
CA ASN A 71 14.61 -32.30 23.49
C ASN A 71 13.96 -33.18 22.41
N LYS A 72 12.67 -33.49 22.54
CA LYS A 72 11.92 -34.25 21.52
C LYS A 72 11.95 -33.58 20.14
N VAL A 73 11.82 -32.25 20.11
CA VAL A 73 11.92 -31.45 18.87
C VAL A 73 13.35 -31.50 18.32
N PHE A 74 14.37 -31.32 19.16
CA PHE A 74 15.77 -31.39 18.74
C PHE A 74 16.15 -32.78 18.21
N ASP A 75 15.72 -33.86 18.85
CA ASP A 75 16.00 -35.22 18.38
C ASP A 75 15.40 -35.47 17.00
N THR A 76 14.19 -34.97 16.77
CA THR A 76 13.53 -35.04 15.45
C THR A 76 14.34 -34.28 14.40
N ILE A 77 14.73 -33.03 14.69
CA ILE A 77 15.51 -32.19 13.78
C ILE A 77 16.89 -32.81 13.49
N VAL A 78 17.58 -33.27 14.53
CA VAL A 78 18.89 -33.93 14.41
C VAL A 78 18.79 -35.20 13.57
N SER A 79 17.72 -35.99 13.72
CA SER A 79 17.49 -37.19 12.90
C SER A 79 17.41 -36.84 11.41
N VAL A 80 16.75 -35.74 11.05
CA VAL A 80 16.64 -35.26 9.67
C VAL A 80 18.01 -34.81 9.15
N PHE A 81 18.76 -34.02 9.92
CA PHE A 81 20.10 -33.58 9.52
C PHE A 81 21.07 -34.75 9.32
N LYS A 82 21.04 -35.74 10.21
CA LYS A 82 21.84 -36.97 10.09
C LYS A 82 21.45 -37.78 8.86
N LYS A 83 20.16 -37.93 8.56
CA LYS A 83 19.68 -38.59 7.32
C LYS A 83 20.22 -37.92 6.06
N HIS A 84 20.40 -36.60 6.08
CA HIS A 84 20.99 -35.83 4.98
C HIS A 84 22.54 -35.81 4.99
N GLY A 85 23.21 -36.58 5.86
CA GLY A 85 24.67 -36.67 5.91
C GLY A 85 25.36 -35.42 6.47
N ALA A 86 24.65 -34.59 7.24
CA ALA A 86 25.25 -33.42 7.87
C ALA A 86 25.99 -33.79 9.17
N VAL A 87 27.17 -33.19 9.37
CA VAL A 87 28.01 -33.38 10.56
C VAL A 87 27.72 -32.28 11.60
N SER A 88 27.74 -32.60 12.89
CA SER A 88 27.61 -31.59 13.96
C SER A 88 28.94 -30.88 14.18
N ILE A 89 28.88 -29.56 14.32
CA ILE A 89 29.99 -28.75 14.86
C ILE A 89 29.46 -27.86 15.98
N GLU A 90 30.36 -27.42 16.84
CA GLU A 90 30.09 -26.40 17.84
C GLU A 90 31.19 -25.34 17.78
N THR A 91 30.80 -24.08 17.95
CA THR A 91 31.73 -22.96 18.07
C THR A 91 31.55 -22.29 19.43
N PRO A 92 32.58 -21.58 19.93
CA PRO A 92 32.46 -20.79 21.14
C PRO A 92 31.25 -19.83 21.11
N VAL A 93 30.75 -19.48 22.30
CA VAL A 93 29.63 -18.53 22.44
C VAL A 93 30.02 -17.09 22.13
N MET A 94 31.29 -16.77 22.38
CA MET A 94 31.91 -15.50 22.10
C MET A 94 32.90 -15.65 20.95
N GLU A 95 32.94 -14.65 20.08
CA GLU A 95 33.89 -14.53 18.99
C GLU A 95 34.63 -13.18 19.15
N LEU A 96 35.78 -13.05 18.49
CA LEU A 96 36.46 -11.76 18.42
C LEU A 96 35.53 -10.72 17.79
N LYS A 97 35.48 -9.53 18.38
CA LYS A 97 34.59 -8.46 17.94
C LYS A 97 34.78 -8.17 16.45
N ASP A 98 36.03 -8.08 16.01
CA ASP A 98 36.43 -7.84 14.61
C ASP A 98 35.85 -8.84 13.60
N ILE A 99 35.59 -10.08 14.02
CA ILE A 99 34.99 -11.11 13.15
C ILE A 99 33.51 -10.80 12.88
N LEU A 100 32.84 -10.18 13.85
CA LEU A 100 31.43 -9.82 13.77
C LEU A 100 31.20 -8.42 13.18
N THR A 101 32.19 -7.53 13.30
CA THR A 101 32.10 -6.15 12.80
C THR A 101 32.00 -6.11 11.27
N GLY A 102 31.13 -5.24 10.74
CA GLY A 102 31.01 -5.00 9.29
C GLY A 102 30.27 -6.08 8.48
N LYS A 103 29.76 -7.15 9.12
CA LYS A 103 28.97 -8.20 8.43
C LYS A 103 27.47 -7.96 8.44
N TYR A 104 26.98 -7.21 9.42
CA TYR A 104 25.54 -7.09 9.68
C TYR A 104 24.97 -5.68 9.43
N GLY A 105 25.75 -4.78 8.81
CA GLY A 105 25.27 -3.42 8.50
C GLY A 105 24.73 -2.70 9.74
N GLU A 106 23.49 -2.19 9.67
CA GLU A 106 22.80 -1.49 10.76
C GLU A 106 22.55 -2.39 11.99
N ASP A 107 22.38 -3.69 11.79
CA ASP A 107 22.12 -4.66 12.87
C ASP A 107 23.36 -4.95 13.72
N SER A 108 24.54 -4.50 13.31
CA SER A 108 25.78 -4.62 14.10
C SER A 108 25.66 -3.92 15.46
N LYS A 109 24.82 -2.89 15.57
CA LYS A 109 24.52 -2.18 16.83
C LYS A 109 23.82 -3.05 17.88
N LEU A 110 23.22 -4.16 17.44
CA LEU A 110 22.46 -5.08 18.29
C LEU A 110 23.34 -6.19 18.89
N ILE A 111 24.65 -6.15 18.69
CA ILE A 111 25.57 -7.16 19.21
C ILE A 111 25.80 -6.94 20.73
N TYR A 112 26.07 -8.05 21.43
CA TYR A 112 26.42 -8.04 22.85
C TYR A 112 27.93 -8.05 23.02
N ASP A 113 28.51 -6.88 23.25
CA ASP A 113 29.93 -6.73 23.59
C ASP A 113 30.19 -7.17 25.04
N LEU A 114 31.30 -7.88 25.25
CA LEU A 114 31.80 -8.19 26.59
C LEU A 114 32.59 -7.00 27.13
N ALA A 115 32.65 -6.89 28.45
CA ALA A 115 33.46 -5.86 29.10
C ALA A 115 34.95 -6.17 28.90
N ASP A 116 35.73 -5.12 28.62
CA ASP A 116 37.18 -5.23 28.53
C ASP A 116 37.77 -5.55 29.92
N GLN A 117 38.62 -6.56 29.95
CA GLN A 117 39.34 -7.04 31.14
C GLN A 117 40.86 -6.96 30.94
N GLY A 118 41.33 -6.15 29.98
CA GLY A 118 42.73 -6.00 29.61
C GLY A 118 43.20 -7.07 28.61
N GLY A 119 42.29 -7.56 27.77
CA GLY A 119 42.53 -8.68 26.86
C GLY A 119 41.93 -8.43 25.47
N GLU A 120 41.54 -9.51 24.80
CA GLU A 120 40.92 -9.45 23.47
C GLU A 120 39.50 -8.86 23.56
N GLU A 121 39.13 -8.03 22.59
CA GLU A 121 37.75 -7.54 22.47
C GLU A 121 36.84 -8.67 21.98
N LEU A 122 35.92 -9.10 22.84
CA LEU A 122 35.02 -10.21 22.58
C LEU A 122 33.56 -9.74 22.50
N ALA A 123 32.79 -10.44 21.67
CA ALA A 123 31.36 -10.22 21.54
C ALA A 123 30.61 -11.55 21.41
N LEU A 124 29.38 -11.62 21.90
CA LEU A 124 28.53 -12.81 21.75
C LEU A 124 28.09 -12.98 20.30
N ARG A 125 28.04 -14.22 19.84
CA ARG A 125 27.60 -14.57 18.48
C ARG A 125 26.17 -14.10 18.19
N TYR A 126 26.03 -13.31 17.12
CA TYR A 126 24.75 -12.79 16.63
C TYR A 126 23.93 -13.84 15.84
N ASP A 127 24.66 -14.72 15.14
CA ASP A 127 24.13 -15.84 14.36
C ASP A 127 25.08 -17.04 14.39
N LEU A 128 24.73 -18.12 13.68
CA LEU A 128 25.58 -19.31 13.51
C LEU A 128 26.30 -19.38 12.15
N THR A 129 26.14 -18.36 11.31
CA THR A 129 26.69 -18.35 9.94
C THR A 129 28.09 -17.76 9.92
N VAL A 130 28.30 -16.63 10.59
CA VAL A 130 29.61 -15.99 10.66
C VAL A 130 30.61 -16.84 11.46
N PRO A 131 30.26 -17.41 12.64
CA PRO A 131 31.15 -18.35 13.34
C PRO A 131 31.54 -19.57 12.48
N PHE A 132 30.64 -20.01 11.59
CA PHE A 132 30.94 -21.09 10.67
C PHE A 132 31.87 -20.67 9.54
N ALA A 133 31.67 -19.49 8.96
CA ALA A 133 32.58 -18.97 7.95
C ALA A 133 34.00 -18.86 8.51
N ARG A 134 34.16 -18.36 9.74
CA ARG A 134 35.43 -18.36 10.46
C ARG A 134 35.96 -19.79 10.66
N PHE A 135 35.14 -20.73 11.12
CA PHE A 135 35.53 -22.13 11.31
C PHE A 135 36.08 -22.77 10.03
N VAL A 136 35.39 -22.55 8.90
CA VAL A 136 35.78 -23.08 7.60
C VAL A 136 37.09 -22.46 7.13
N ALA A 137 37.23 -21.13 7.25
CA ALA A 137 38.42 -20.40 6.85
C ALA A 137 39.65 -20.79 7.69
N GLN A 138 39.49 -20.86 9.02
CA GLN A 138 40.58 -21.21 9.94
C GLN A 138 41.10 -22.63 9.74
N ASN A 139 40.23 -23.57 9.36
CA ASN A 139 40.61 -24.97 9.13
C ASN A 139 40.89 -25.29 7.65
N GLY A 140 40.82 -24.32 6.73
CA GLY A 140 41.05 -24.55 5.30
C GLY A 140 40.09 -25.54 4.64
N ILE A 141 38.86 -25.66 5.15
CA ILE A 141 37.88 -26.66 4.68
C ILE A 141 37.24 -26.18 3.37
N LYS A 142 37.28 -26.98 2.31
CA LYS A 142 36.62 -26.64 1.03
C LYS A 142 35.15 -27.04 1.00
N HIS A 143 34.84 -28.27 1.41
CA HIS A 143 33.50 -28.84 1.35
C HIS A 143 33.11 -29.48 2.69
N ILE A 144 32.05 -28.97 3.31
CA ILE A 144 31.46 -29.52 4.52
C ILE A 144 29.96 -29.28 4.53
N LYS A 145 29.21 -30.34 4.81
CA LYS A 145 27.78 -30.26 5.13
C LYS A 145 27.64 -30.42 6.63
N ARG A 146 27.18 -29.37 7.32
CA ARG A 146 27.09 -29.37 8.77
C ARG A 146 25.75 -28.88 9.28
N TYR A 147 25.40 -29.30 10.49
CA TYR A 147 24.33 -28.69 11.25
C TYR A 147 24.89 -28.13 12.57
N HIS A 148 24.28 -27.04 13.04
CA HIS A 148 24.64 -26.40 14.29
C HIS A 148 23.35 -25.96 14.99
N ILE A 149 23.15 -26.44 16.22
CA ILE A 149 22.02 -26.11 17.07
C ILE A 149 22.58 -25.43 18.31
N ALA A 150 22.45 -24.11 18.38
CA ALA A 150 23.04 -23.32 19.47
C ALA A 150 22.24 -22.05 19.74
N ARG A 151 22.45 -21.47 20.93
CA ARG A 151 21.85 -20.20 21.34
C ARG A 151 22.58 -19.02 20.68
N VAL A 152 21.83 -18.03 20.25
CA VAL A 152 22.34 -16.76 19.69
C VAL A 152 21.77 -15.57 20.47
N TYR A 153 22.49 -14.45 20.41
CA TYR A 153 22.25 -13.29 21.26
C TYR A 153 22.05 -12.04 20.42
N ARG A 154 20.91 -11.37 20.62
CA ARG A 154 20.57 -10.12 19.91
C ARG A 154 20.01 -9.13 20.90
N ARG A 155 20.56 -7.91 20.93
CA ARG A 155 20.12 -6.80 21.79
C ARG A 155 18.88 -6.13 21.22
N ASP A 156 17.93 -6.95 20.82
CA ASP A 156 16.67 -6.50 20.27
C ASP A 156 15.80 -5.83 21.34
N ASN A 157 14.81 -5.03 20.92
CA ASN A 157 13.79 -4.51 21.81
C ASN A 157 12.71 -5.57 22.03
N PRO A 158 12.70 -6.26 23.19
CA PRO A 158 11.87 -7.43 23.35
C PRO A 158 10.40 -7.03 23.52
N LYS A 159 9.57 -7.44 22.58
CA LYS A 159 8.12 -7.52 22.74
C LYS A 159 7.80 -8.94 23.21
N MET A 160 7.63 -9.12 24.52
CA MET A 160 7.45 -10.47 25.10
C MET A 160 6.20 -11.19 24.57
N GLU A 161 5.15 -10.43 24.24
CA GLU A 161 3.91 -10.92 23.64
C GLU A 161 4.09 -11.44 22.21
N SER A 162 5.07 -10.93 21.46
CA SER A 162 5.32 -11.32 20.07
C SER A 162 6.45 -12.35 19.92
N GLY A 163 6.96 -12.92 21.02
CA GLY A 163 8.04 -13.91 20.99
C GLY A 163 9.42 -13.38 20.59
N ARG A 164 9.63 -12.04 20.58
CA ARG A 164 10.93 -11.43 20.24
C ARG A 164 11.83 -11.41 21.48
N TYR A 165 12.66 -12.44 21.60
CA TYR A 165 13.60 -12.63 22.72
C TYR A 165 15.01 -12.16 22.36
N ARG A 166 15.82 -11.85 23.39
CA ARG A 166 17.23 -11.50 23.22
C ARG A 166 18.14 -12.71 23.12
N GLU A 167 17.65 -13.86 23.59
CA GLU A 167 18.36 -15.13 23.52
C GLU A 167 17.40 -16.22 23.06
N PHE A 168 17.77 -16.92 22.00
CA PHE A 168 16.97 -18.00 21.43
C PHE A 168 17.86 -19.01 20.68
N TYR A 169 17.32 -20.21 20.44
CA TYR A 169 18.01 -21.24 19.67
C TYR A 169 17.86 -20.99 18.18
N GLN A 170 18.96 -21.09 17.45
CA GLN A 170 18.96 -21.26 16.01
C GLN A 170 19.31 -22.72 15.69
N CYS A 171 18.58 -23.31 14.76
CA CYS A 171 18.87 -24.61 14.19
C CYS A 171 19.22 -24.39 12.72
N VAL A 172 20.51 -24.43 12.39
CA VAL A 172 20.99 -24.11 11.04
C VAL A 172 21.71 -25.31 10.46
N SER A 173 21.20 -25.81 9.34
CA SER A 173 21.94 -26.68 8.43
C SER A 173 22.60 -25.82 7.37
N SER A 174 23.91 -25.94 7.21
CA SER A 174 24.68 -25.23 6.19
C SER A 174 25.54 -26.21 5.43
N SER A 175 25.44 -26.17 4.11
CA SER A 175 26.46 -26.74 3.24
C SER A 175 27.41 -25.63 2.81
N SER A 176 28.72 -25.87 2.85
CA SER A 176 29.69 -24.92 2.29
C SER A 176 29.64 -24.88 0.76
N SER A 177 29.01 -25.87 0.12
CA SER A 177 28.45 -25.69 -1.22
C SER A 177 27.29 -24.70 -1.11
N CYS A 178 27.51 -23.50 -1.63
CA CYS A 178 26.54 -22.43 -1.86
C CYS A 178 25.09 -22.94 -1.80
N CYS A 179 24.32 -22.48 -0.81
CA CYS A 179 22.91 -22.84 -0.60
C CYS A 179 21.96 -22.34 -1.71
N ARG A 180 22.47 -22.01 -2.91
CA ARG A 180 21.63 -21.96 -4.09
C ARG A 180 21.49 -23.37 -4.60
N CYS A 181 20.28 -23.90 -4.47
CA CYS A 181 19.83 -25.05 -5.23
C CYS A 181 20.25 -24.85 -6.70
N GLU A 182 20.69 -25.91 -7.38
CA GLU A 182 21.25 -25.84 -8.74
C GLU A 182 20.39 -25.02 -9.73
N TRP A 183 19.06 -25.04 -9.54
CA TRP A 183 18.08 -24.27 -10.31
C TRP A 183 18.15 -22.74 -10.12
N GLN A 184 18.67 -22.24 -9.00
CA GLN A 184 18.86 -20.80 -8.74
C GLN A 184 20.18 -20.27 -9.33
N THR A 185 21.08 -21.15 -9.75
CA THR A 185 22.38 -20.78 -10.37
C THR A 185 22.40 -20.95 -11.89
N ARG A 186 21.48 -21.74 -12.46
CA ARG A 186 21.41 -21.89 -13.92
C ARG A 186 20.94 -20.57 -14.54
N PRO A 187 21.59 -20.10 -15.63
CA PRO A 187 21.09 -18.97 -16.39
C PRO A 187 19.62 -19.19 -16.76
N PHE A 188 18.78 -18.18 -16.55
CA PHE A 188 17.36 -18.26 -16.85
C PHE A 188 17.16 -18.41 -18.37
N GLU A 189 16.49 -19.48 -18.78
CA GLU A 189 16.14 -19.74 -20.17
C GLU A 189 14.74 -19.25 -20.46
N ARG A 190 14.62 -18.34 -21.44
CA ARG A 190 13.33 -17.80 -21.88
C ARG A 190 12.58 -18.83 -22.72
N SER A 191 11.30 -19.04 -22.41
CA SER A 191 10.39 -19.81 -23.27
C SER A 191 10.25 -19.14 -24.65
N ARG A 192 10.02 -19.95 -25.68
CA ARG A 192 9.79 -19.45 -27.05
C ARG A 192 8.30 -19.55 -27.39
N VAL A 193 7.79 -18.56 -28.11
CA VAL A 193 6.46 -18.63 -28.74
C VAL A 193 6.52 -19.68 -29.85
N GLN A 194 5.64 -20.68 -29.81
CA GLN A 194 5.53 -21.74 -30.82
C GLN A 194 4.22 -21.54 -31.57
N ASP A 195 4.26 -21.46 -32.91
CA ASP A 195 3.07 -21.34 -33.76
C ASP A 195 2.08 -20.23 -33.37
N GLY A 196 2.60 -19.11 -32.84
CA GLY A 196 1.80 -17.99 -32.36
C GLY A 196 1.20 -18.17 -30.96
N GLN A 197 1.36 -19.35 -30.34
CA GLN A 197 0.87 -19.65 -29.00
C GLN A 197 1.81 -19.17 -27.90
N ILE A 198 1.24 -18.57 -26.88
CA ILE A 198 2.01 -17.95 -25.80
C ILE A 198 2.21 -18.96 -24.67
N PRO A 199 3.46 -19.21 -24.24
CA PRO A 199 3.72 -20.13 -23.14
C PRO A 199 3.21 -19.52 -21.82
N VAL A 200 2.13 -20.09 -21.28
CA VAL A 200 1.50 -19.66 -20.03
C VAL A 200 1.84 -20.58 -18.86
N ASN A 201 1.72 -20.05 -17.64
CA ASN A 201 1.79 -20.86 -16.42
C ASN A 201 0.47 -21.63 -16.18
N GLN A 202 0.41 -22.44 -15.11
CA GLN A 202 -0.79 -23.21 -14.73
C GLN A 202 -2.04 -22.34 -14.49
N HIS A 203 -1.85 -21.04 -14.27
CA HIS A 203 -2.92 -20.07 -14.05
C HIS A 203 -3.34 -19.32 -15.33
N GLY A 204 -2.77 -19.69 -16.49
CA GLY A 204 -3.08 -19.07 -17.78
C GLY A 204 -2.49 -17.66 -17.98
N ASN A 205 -1.49 -17.27 -17.19
CA ASN A 205 -0.84 -15.96 -17.27
C ASN A 205 0.66 -16.10 -17.55
N VAL A 206 1.32 -15.01 -17.93
CA VAL A 206 2.78 -14.94 -18.06
C VAL A 206 3.35 -14.14 -16.89
N GLU A 207 4.31 -14.72 -16.18
CA GLU A 207 5.04 -14.05 -15.11
C GLU A 207 6.17 -13.20 -15.70
N LEU A 208 6.01 -11.88 -15.63
CA LEU A 208 6.91 -10.91 -16.26
C LEU A 208 7.39 -9.91 -15.20
N PHE A 209 8.22 -10.38 -14.27
CA PHE A 209 8.80 -9.53 -13.21
C PHE A 209 9.99 -8.71 -13.71
N HIS A 210 10.63 -9.16 -14.81
CA HIS A 210 11.75 -8.48 -15.44
C HIS A 210 11.58 -8.57 -16.97
N PRO A 211 11.96 -7.54 -17.75
CA PRO A 211 11.84 -7.57 -19.23
C PRO A 211 12.55 -8.77 -19.87
N ALA A 212 13.64 -9.25 -19.27
CA ALA A 212 14.34 -10.46 -19.70
C ALA A 212 13.59 -11.78 -19.48
N MET A 213 12.41 -11.76 -18.84
CA MET A 213 11.53 -12.92 -18.71
C MET A 213 10.53 -13.05 -19.87
N LEU A 214 10.46 -12.04 -20.74
CA LEU A 214 9.56 -12.05 -21.89
C LEU A 214 9.88 -13.23 -22.82
N PRO A 215 8.89 -14.04 -23.21
CA PRO A 215 9.13 -15.11 -24.18
C PRO A 215 9.74 -14.57 -25.47
N ILE A 216 10.65 -15.34 -26.06
CA ILE A 216 11.29 -14.96 -27.32
C ILE A 216 10.22 -15.00 -28.42
N GLY A 217 10.08 -13.90 -29.17
CA GLY A 217 9.05 -13.72 -30.19
C GLY A 217 7.71 -13.19 -29.66
N ALA A 218 7.66 -12.77 -28.39
CA ALA A 218 6.52 -12.08 -27.80
C ALA A 218 6.84 -10.62 -27.50
N VAL A 219 5.80 -9.78 -27.45
CA VAL A 219 5.85 -8.37 -27.08
C VAL A 219 4.93 -8.13 -25.88
N HIS A 220 5.42 -7.39 -24.89
CA HIS A 220 4.61 -6.95 -23.75
C HIS A 220 3.98 -5.60 -24.05
N MET A 221 2.64 -5.56 -24.09
CA MET A 221 1.89 -4.32 -24.24
C MET A 221 1.38 -3.83 -22.88
N ALA A 222 2.27 -3.15 -22.17
CA ALA A 222 1.98 -2.50 -20.89
C ALA A 222 1.08 -1.25 -21.04
N ASP A 223 0.45 -0.86 -19.93
CA ASP A 223 -0.19 0.45 -19.72
C ASP A 223 -1.31 0.84 -20.70
N ARG A 224 -1.91 -0.15 -21.37
CA ARG A 224 -3.05 0.04 -22.28
C ARG A 224 -4.34 -0.51 -21.63
N PRO A 225 -5.18 0.32 -20.99
CA PRO A 225 -6.38 -0.15 -20.33
C PRO A 225 -7.37 -0.76 -21.32
N GLY A 226 -7.91 -1.93 -20.97
CA GLY A 226 -8.93 -2.62 -21.77
C GLY A 226 -8.39 -3.32 -23.03
N ILE A 227 -7.08 -3.37 -23.25
CA ILE A 227 -6.49 -4.00 -24.44
C ILE A 227 -6.84 -5.49 -24.57
N ALA A 228 -6.97 -6.22 -23.45
CA ALA A 228 -7.42 -7.60 -23.45
C ALA A 228 -8.81 -7.79 -24.07
N LYS A 229 -9.70 -6.79 -23.97
CA LYS A 229 -11.02 -6.85 -24.62
C LYS A 229 -10.90 -6.71 -26.14
N VAL A 230 -10.03 -5.81 -26.60
CA VAL A 230 -9.77 -5.60 -28.02
C VAL A 230 -9.13 -6.86 -28.62
N ALA A 231 -8.17 -7.48 -27.93
CA ALA A 231 -7.54 -8.73 -28.35
C ALA A 231 -8.58 -9.85 -28.55
N ARG A 232 -9.51 -9.98 -27.60
CA ARG A 232 -10.62 -10.95 -27.68
C ARG A 232 -11.57 -10.68 -28.84
N GLN A 233 -11.84 -9.41 -29.16
CA GLN A 233 -12.70 -9.04 -30.29
C GLN A 233 -12.05 -9.37 -31.64
N LEU A 234 -10.72 -9.25 -31.73
CA LEU A 234 -9.95 -9.59 -32.93
C LEU A 234 -9.58 -11.07 -33.05
N GLY A 235 -9.85 -11.89 -32.02
CA GLY A 235 -9.46 -13.29 -32.00
C GLY A 235 -7.95 -13.52 -31.90
N VAL A 236 -7.20 -12.53 -31.40
CA VAL A 236 -5.75 -12.64 -31.20
C VAL A 236 -5.47 -13.38 -29.89
N GLU A 237 -4.59 -14.38 -29.94
CA GLU A 237 -4.14 -15.09 -28.75
C GLU A 237 -3.30 -14.17 -27.85
N TYR A 238 -3.62 -14.14 -26.56
CA TYR A 238 -2.96 -13.28 -25.59
C TYR A 238 -2.89 -13.95 -24.22
N ALA A 239 -1.93 -13.53 -23.40
CA ALA A 239 -1.84 -13.90 -21.99
C ALA A 239 -1.74 -12.65 -21.12
N ASP A 240 -2.34 -12.67 -19.92
CA ASP A 240 -2.20 -11.55 -18.98
C ASP A 240 -0.77 -11.53 -18.41
N ALA A 241 -0.16 -10.35 -18.33
CA ALA A 241 1.18 -10.18 -17.76
C ALA A 241 1.11 -9.89 -16.26
N VAL A 242 1.59 -10.80 -15.43
CA VAL A 242 1.74 -10.60 -13.98
C VAL A 242 3.11 -9.97 -13.72
N VAL A 243 3.11 -8.70 -13.30
CA VAL A 243 4.33 -7.92 -13.09
C VAL A 243 4.75 -7.84 -11.62
N GLY A 244 3.88 -8.27 -10.70
CA GLY A 244 4.17 -8.28 -9.28
C GLY A 244 3.00 -8.77 -8.45
N PHE A 245 3.06 -8.49 -7.15
CA PHE A 245 2.01 -8.82 -6.20
C PHE A 245 1.74 -7.62 -5.30
N GLU A 246 0.46 -7.38 -5.01
CA GLU A 246 0.00 -6.33 -4.11
C GLU A 246 -0.71 -6.96 -2.92
N PHE A 247 -0.64 -6.30 -1.77
CA PHE A 247 -1.32 -6.75 -0.57
C PHE A 247 -2.68 -6.04 -0.47
N SER A 248 -3.76 -6.80 -0.58
CA SER A 248 -5.13 -6.28 -0.53
C SER A 248 -5.96 -7.10 0.46
N SER A 249 -6.62 -6.41 1.39
CA SER A 249 -7.51 -7.01 2.41
C SER A 249 -6.92 -8.24 3.12
N GLY A 250 -5.65 -8.15 3.55
CA GLY A 250 -5.00 -9.23 4.29
C GLY A 250 -4.52 -10.42 3.44
N ARG A 251 -4.64 -10.35 2.11
CA ARG A 251 -4.20 -11.39 1.17
C ARG A 251 -3.27 -10.79 0.11
N THR A 252 -2.35 -11.61 -0.39
CA THR A 252 -1.48 -11.25 -1.50
C THR A 252 -2.17 -11.57 -2.82
N VAL A 253 -2.36 -10.57 -3.67
CA VAL A 253 -3.02 -10.69 -4.98
C VAL A 253 -2.04 -10.36 -6.12
N PRO A 254 -2.12 -11.04 -7.27
CA PRO A 254 -1.23 -10.74 -8.41
C PRO A 254 -1.59 -9.41 -9.05
N LYS A 255 -0.58 -8.55 -9.24
CA LYS A 255 -0.69 -7.30 -9.98
C LYS A 255 -0.48 -7.59 -11.47
N LYS A 256 -1.56 -7.49 -12.24
CA LYS A 256 -1.55 -7.63 -13.70
C LYS A 256 -1.34 -6.26 -14.36
N ASN A 257 -0.38 -6.15 -15.27
CA ASN A 257 -0.19 -4.94 -16.09
C ASN A 257 -0.06 -5.31 -17.57
N GLY A 258 -1.11 -5.02 -18.35
CA GLY A 258 -1.12 -5.27 -19.78
C GLY A 258 -1.21 -6.75 -20.15
N ILE A 259 -0.93 -7.03 -21.41
CA ILE A 259 -0.96 -8.37 -22.00
C ILE A 259 0.35 -8.68 -22.74
N VAL A 260 0.69 -9.95 -22.84
CA VAL A 260 1.72 -10.48 -23.73
C VAL A 260 1.03 -11.01 -24.98
N VAL A 261 1.57 -10.65 -26.15
CA VAL A 261 1.10 -11.10 -27.47
C VAL A 261 2.29 -11.54 -28.32
N ALA A 262 2.04 -12.34 -29.37
CA ALA A 262 3.07 -12.63 -30.35
C ALA A 262 3.50 -11.37 -31.11
N GLU A 263 4.77 -11.27 -31.48
CA GLU A 263 5.38 -10.08 -32.08
C GLU A 263 4.67 -9.62 -33.37
N HIS A 264 4.23 -10.57 -34.20
CA HIS A 264 3.51 -10.28 -35.45
C HIS A 264 2.10 -9.70 -35.23
N ALA A 265 1.47 -9.97 -34.09
CA ALA A 265 0.10 -9.54 -33.80
C ALA A 265 0.05 -8.19 -33.07
N ALA A 266 1.17 -7.72 -32.53
CA ALA A 266 1.29 -6.45 -31.82
C ALA A 266 0.81 -5.22 -32.61
N PRO A 267 1.25 -4.97 -33.87
CA PRO A 267 0.87 -3.75 -34.60
C PRO A 267 -0.62 -3.68 -34.89
N LEU A 268 -1.23 -4.79 -35.31
CA LEU A 268 -2.67 -4.89 -35.56
C LEU A 268 -3.47 -4.52 -34.31
N LEU A 269 -3.05 -5.04 -33.16
CA LEU A 269 -3.75 -4.85 -31.90
C LEU A 269 -3.57 -3.43 -31.35
N GLU A 270 -2.43 -2.80 -31.61
CA GLU A 270 -2.18 -1.39 -31.28
C GLU A 270 -3.11 -0.45 -32.08
N GLU A 271 -3.20 -0.64 -33.40
CA GLU A 271 -4.09 0.15 -34.25
C GLU A 271 -5.55 0.02 -33.82
N ALA A 272 -6.00 -1.21 -33.57
CA ALA A 272 -7.37 -1.47 -33.13
C ALA A 272 -7.67 -0.86 -31.74
N TRP A 273 -6.71 -0.91 -30.82
CA TRP A 273 -6.86 -0.28 -29.50
C TRP A 273 -6.97 1.24 -29.62
N VAL A 274 -6.10 1.86 -30.44
CA VAL A 274 -6.14 3.31 -30.72
C VAL A 274 -7.49 3.71 -31.31
N ALA A 275 -7.97 2.97 -32.31
CA ALA A 275 -9.29 3.22 -32.92
C ALA A 275 -10.43 3.12 -31.88
N THR A 276 -10.36 2.14 -30.98
CA THR A 276 -11.36 1.97 -29.91
C THR A 276 -11.34 3.14 -28.93
N GLN A 277 -10.16 3.64 -28.55
CA GLN A 277 -10.05 4.81 -27.67
C GLN A 277 -10.57 6.07 -28.34
N GLN A 278 -10.24 6.28 -29.62
CA GLN A 278 -10.70 7.42 -30.40
C GLN A 278 -12.22 7.43 -30.54
N HIS A 279 -12.81 6.29 -30.89
CA HIS A 279 -14.26 6.15 -31.01
C HIS A 279 -14.96 6.43 -29.67
N LYS A 280 -14.42 5.92 -28.55
CA LYS A 280 -14.94 6.21 -27.21
C LYS A 280 -14.87 7.70 -26.88
N LEU A 281 -13.77 8.37 -27.22
CA LEU A 281 -13.61 9.80 -27.01
C LEU A 281 -14.59 10.61 -27.85
N GLN A 282 -14.75 10.26 -29.13
CA GLN A 282 -15.71 10.89 -30.04
C GLN A 282 -17.13 10.78 -29.50
N GLN A 283 -17.54 9.60 -29.03
CA GLN A 283 -18.86 9.42 -28.41
C GLN A 283 -19.04 10.25 -27.14
N GLN A 284 -17.99 10.43 -26.33
CA GLN A 284 -18.06 11.30 -25.14
C GLN A 284 -18.18 12.77 -25.51
N VAL A 285 -17.45 13.22 -26.53
CA VAL A 285 -17.52 14.58 -27.07
C VAL A 285 -18.91 14.83 -27.64
N GLU A 286 -19.43 13.90 -28.45
CA GLU A 286 -20.75 14.00 -29.03
C GLU A 286 -21.84 14.01 -27.96
N ALA A 287 -21.79 13.08 -27.00
CA ALA A 287 -22.73 13.08 -25.88
C ALA A 287 -22.65 14.37 -25.05
N ARG A 288 -21.45 14.94 -24.87
CA ARG A 288 -21.27 16.23 -24.20
C ARG A 288 -21.88 17.37 -25.02
N GLN A 289 -21.66 17.40 -26.32
CA GLN A 289 -22.25 18.37 -27.24
C GLN A 289 -23.77 18.29 -27.21
N GLN A 290 -24.35 17.09 -27.32
CA GLN A 290 -25.79 16.87 -27.25
C GLN A 290 -26.36 17.33 -25.89
N ARG A 291 -25.66 17.07 -24.78
CA ARG A 291 -26.06 17.60 -23.47
C ARG A 291 -26.04 19.12 -23.43
N ILE A 292 -25.00 19.76 -23.96
CA ILE A 292 -24.90 21.22 -24.02
C ILE A 292 -26.06 21.80 -24.84
N VAL A 293 -26.33 21.25 -26.03
CA VAL A 293 -27.46 21.66 -26.88
C VAL A 293 -28.78 21.50 -26.14
N SER A 294 -29.02 20.34 -25.49
CA SER A 294 -30.26 20.11 -24.74
C SER A 294 -30.45 21.09 -23.56
N LEU A 295 -29.35 21.52 -22.92
CA LEU A 295 -29.38 22.53 -21.86
C LEU A 295 -29.69 23.92 -22.42
N TRP A 296 -29.08 24.28 -23.56
CA TRP A 296 -29.37 25.53 -24.25
C TRP A 296 -30.81 25.62 -24.72
N GLU A 297 -31.35 24.56 -25.32
CA GLU A 297 -32.77 24.51 -25.70
C GLU A 297 -33.67 24.73 -24.49
N ARG A 298 -33.37 24.08 -23.35
CA ARG A 298 -34.15 24.24 -22.13
C ARG A 298 -34.04 25.66 -21.58
N LEU A 299 -32.87 26.28 -21.66
CA LEU A 299 -32.64 27.66 -21.20
C LEU A 299 -33.41 28.66 -22.07
N VAL A 300 -33.29 28.56 -23.40
CA VAL A 300 -33.98 29.46 -24.34
C VAL A 300 -35.49 29.32 -24.21
N ARG A 301 -36.02 28.08 -24.15
CA ARG A 301 -37.46 27.87 -23.94
C ARG A 301 -37.96 28.51 -22.64
N ARG A 302 -37.21 28.37 -21.53
CA ARG A 302 -37.57 28.99 -20.25
C ARG A 302 -37.47 30.52 -20.28
N ALA A 303 -36.46 31.08 -20.95
CA ALA A 303 -36.30 32.52 -21.11
C ALA A 303 -37.44 33.12 -21.93
N LEU A 304 -37.84 32.47 -23.03
CA LEU A 304 -38.98 32.88 -23.86
C LEU A 304 -40.29 32.82 -23.07
N ILE A 305 -40.54 31.74 -22.33
CA ILE A 305 -41.74 31.63 -21.47
C ILE A 305 -41.76 32.72 -20.40
N LYS A 306 -40.62 33.01 -19.76
CA LYS A 306 -40.52 34.08 -18.78
C LYS A 306 -40.82 35.44 -19.41
N ALA A 307 -40.25 35.74 -20.57
CA ALA A 307 -40.52 36.97 -21.29
C ALA A 307 -42.00 37.12 -21.69
N ASP A 308 -42.67 36.04 -22.11
CA ASP A 308 -44.11 36.04 -22.40
C ASP A 308 -44.96 36.30 -21.13
N LEU A 309 -44.61 35.65 -20.01
CA LEU A 309 -45.28 35.88 -18.74
C LEU A 309 -45.10 37.32 -18.23
N ASP A 310 -43.88 37.84 -18.26
CA ASP A 310 -43.57 39.21 -17.87
C ASP A 310 -44.34 40.21 -18.76
N ALA A 311 -44.42 39.98 -20.08
CA ALA A 311 -45.19 40.83 -20.99
C ALA A 311 -46.71 40.79 -20.72
N ARG A 312 -47.26 39.61 -20.39
CA ARG A 312 -48.68 39.49 -19.99
C ARG A 312 -48.96 40.18 -18.66
N GLU A 313 -48.04 40.09 -17.70
CA GLU A 313 -48.17 40.76 -16.40
C GLU A 313 -48.15 42.28 -16.57
N GLU A 314 -47.27 42.82 -17.41
CA GLU A 314 -47.23 44.25 -17.72
C GLU A 314 -48.49 44.73 -18.45
N LEU A 315 -49.03 43.94 -19.38
CA LEU A 315 -50.33 44.24 -20.01
C LEU A 315 -51.48 44.21 -18.98
N ALA A 316 -51.47 43.25 -18.06
CA ALA A 316 -52.47 43.17 -16.99
C ALA A 316 -52.36 44.36 -16.01
N LYS A 317 -51.14 44.78 -15.65
CA LYS A 317 -50.90 45.99 -14.84
C LYS A 317 -51.40 47.24 -15.55
N ARG A 318 -51.14 47.39 -16.86
CA ARG A 318 -51.64 48.51 -17.69
C ARG A 318 -53.16 48.55 -17.76
N ALA A 319 -53.80 47.39 -17.90
CA ALA A 319 -55.26 47.25 -17.88
C ALA A 319 -55.84 47.57 -16.49
N ALA A 320 -55.15 47.21 -15.41
CA ALA A 320 -55.56 47.51 -14.04
C ALA A 320 -55.33 48.99 -13.65
N SER A 321 -54.34 49.67 -14.25
CA SER A 321 -54.07 51.10 -14.06
C SER A 321 -54.91 52.02 -14.95
N GLY A 322 -55.77 51.47 -15.82
CA GLY A 322 -56.58 52.21 -16.77
C GLY A 322 -58.06 51.83 -16.67
N TRP A 323 -58.74 52.37 -15.66
CA TRP A 323 -60.20 52.42 -15.60
C TRP A 323 -60.64 53.84 -15.20
N ASP A 324 -60.60 54.75 -16.18
CA ASP A 324 -61.49 55.90 -16.25
C ASP A 324 -62.36 55.66 -17.50
N GLY A 325 -63.67 55.60 -17.30
CA GLY A 325 -64.60 55.05 -18.29
C GLY A 325 -64.86 55.93 -19.51
N ASP A 326 -65.11 55.29 -20.64
CA ASP A 326 -66.22 55.62 -21.55
C ASP A 326 -66.50 54.43 -22.48
N GLY A 327 -67.76 54.19 -22.79
CA GLY A 327 -68.23 53.09 -23.61
C GLY A 327 -67.90 53.29 -25.08
N SER A 328 -67.05 52.42 -25.62
CA SER A 328 -67.17 51.99 -27.02
C SER A 328 -66.51 50.61 -27.19
N THR A 329 -67.29 49.68 -27.74
CA THR A 329 -66.89 48.30 -28.00
C THR A 329 -65.89 48.28 -29.16
N VAL A 330 -64.62 47.94 -28.88
CA VAL A 330 -63.60 47.73 -29.92
C VAL A 330 -63.37 46.23 -30.07
N HIS A 331 -63.79 45.69 -31.22
CA HIS A 331 -63.54 44.31 -31.64
C HIS A 331 -62.04 44.12 -31.88
N PHE A 332 -61.36 43.26 -31.11
CA PHE A 332 -59.98 42.86 -31.41
C PHE A 332 -59.99 41.52 -32.13
N SER A 333 -59.74 41.57 -33.44
CA SER A 333 -59.65 40.41 -34.32
C SER A 333 -58.44 39.54 -33.98
N ARG A 334 -58.71 38.26 -33.74
CA ARG A 334 -57.76 37.15 -33.64
C ARG A 334 -56.91 37.05 -34.91
N PHE A 335 -55.62 37.37 -34.82
CA PHE A 335 -54.65 37.02 -35.87
C PHE A 335 -54.33 35.53 -35.74
N ALA A 336 -55.00 34.72 -36.56
CA ALA A 336 -54.57 33.39 -36.89
C ALA A 336 -53.61 33.49 -38.09
N SER A 337 -52.34 33.09 -37.91
CA SER A 337 -51.50 32.67 -39.02
C SER A 337 -51.43 31.16 -39.01
N GLN A 338 -52.20 30.54 -39.90
CA GLN A 338 -52.03 29.17 -40.35
C GLN A 338 -50.79 29.10 -41.25
N SER A 339 -49.96 28.07 -41.06
CA SER A 339 -49.27 27.41 -42.16
C SER A 339 -49.37 25.90 -41.97
N GLU A 340 -49.78 25.25 -43.04
CA GLU A 340 -50.35 23.91 -43.15
C GLU A 340 -49.33 22.76 -43.08
N ASP A 341 -49.78 21.65 -42.46
CA ASP A 341 -49.67 20.23 -42.82
C ASP A 341 -48.38 19.63 -43.43
N GLN A 342 -47.84 18.59 -42.78
CA GLN A 342 -47.91 17.16 -43.17
C GLN A 342 -46.86 16.33 -42.43
N GLY A 343 -47.22 15.10 -42.00
CA GLY A 343 -46.22 14.02 -41.78
C GLY A 343 -46.18 13.33 -40.42
N ASN A 344 -47.24 12.58 -40.10
CA ASN A 344 -47.25 11.27 -39.44
C ASN A 344 -45.94 10.74 -38.77
N LEU A 345 -45.93 10.60 -37.45
CA LEU A 345 -45.20 9.53 -36.77
C LEU A 345 -45.83 9.24 -35.39
N SER A 346 -46.58 8.14 -35.36
CA SER A 346 -47.12 7.51 -34.16
C SER A 346 -46.00 7.05 -33.23
N TYR A 347 -46.09 7.36 -31.94
CA TYR A 347 -45.53 6.50 -30.89
C TYR A 347 -46.51 6.39 -29.72
N SER A 348 -46.97 5.16 -29.52
CA SER A 348 -47.90 4.71 -28.49
C SER A 348 -47.34 4.95 -27.08
N TYR A 349 -48.11 5.66 -26.25
CA TYR A 349 -47.82 5.85 -24.82
C TYR A 349 -48.45 4.70 -24.04
N ASN A 350 -47.67 3.66 -23.75
CA ASN A 350 -48.13 2.54 -22.93
C ASN A 350 -47.99 2.91 -21.44
N LYS A 351 -49.12 3.16 -20.78
CA LYS A 351 -49.23 3.33 -19.33
C LYS A 351 -48.74 2.07 -18.61
N ARG A 352 -47.85 2.23 -17.62
CA ARG A 352 -47.85 1.36 -16.43
C ARG A 352 -47.69 2.20 -15.15
N PRO A 353 -48.41 1.87 -14.07
CA PRO A 353 -48.49 2.68 -12.88
C PRO A 353 -47.38 2.37 -11.86
N ASN A 354 -47.16 3.35 -11.00
CA ASN A 354 -46.38 3.37 -9.77
C ASN A 354 -46.40 2.06 -8.96
N GLN A 355 -45.23 1.65 -8.47
CA GLN A 355 -45.07 1.18 -7.09
C GLN A 355 -43.75 1.71 -6.52
N HIS A 356 -43.88 2.54 -5.48
CA HIS A 356 -42.79 2.93 -4.59
C HIS A 356 -42.53 1.78 -3.60
N PHE A 357 -41.27 1.40 -3.42
CA PHE A 357 -40.81 0.72 -2.20
C PHE A 357 -39.66 1.54 -1.61
N PHE A 358 -39.98 2.21 -0.50
CA PHE A 358 -39.01 2.63 0.50
C PHE A 358 -38.61 1.39 1.30
N THR A 359 -37.30 1.17 1.48
CA THR A 359 -36.80 0.18 2.43
C THR A 359 -35.97 0.92 3.47
N PHE A 360 -36.46 0.93 4.71
CA PHE A 360 -35.76 1.35 5.92
C PHE A 360 -34.88 0.19 6.42
N PHE A 361 -33.70 0.53 6.96
CA PHE A 361 -32.91 -0.33 7.84
C PHE A 361 -33.41 -0.19 9.28
N ILE A 362 -33.49 -1.30 10.03
CA ILE A 362 -33.52 -1.32 11.49
C ILE A 362 -32.68 -2.52 11.98
N PHE A 363 -31.69 -2.20 12.84
CA PHE A 363 -30.81 -2.98 13.73
C PHE A 363 -30.32 -4.39 13.36
#